data_AF-A0A8T3SLK8-F1
#
_entry.id   AF-A0A8T3SLK8-F1
#
_cell.length_a   1.000
_cell.length_b   1.000
_cell.length_c   1.000
_cell.angle_alpha   90.00
_cell.angle_beta   90.00
_cell.angle_gamma   90.00
#
_symmetry.space_group_name_H-M   'P 1'
#
loop_
_entity.id
_entity.type
_entity.pdbx_description
1 polymer ?
#
loop_
_entity_poly.entity_id
_entity_poly.type
_entity_poly.pdbx_seq_one_letter_code
_entity_poly.pdbx_strand_id
1 'polypeptide(L)'
;MELIRDVLDFISTGLGDLGATLAPYAFIGLVGLYLLWLVIGYLRVSQVGIQAESATLPALPLPHAPDGAIDVPRGVPYCPNDGLRYPAGARFCTQCEADLLASCANCGATIRATDESCYRCGTHATLAAASD
;
A
#
# COMPACT_ATOMS: atom_id res chain seq x y z
N MET A 1 -25.78 9.52 63.70
CA MET A 1 -26.55 9.70 62.45
C MET A 1 -26.16 10.98 61.70
N GLU A 2 -25.50 11.95 62.33
CA GLU A 2 -25.09 13.21 61.70
C GLU A 2 -23.90 13.03 60.73
N LEU A 3 -22.90 12.24 61.11
CA LEU A 3 -21.71 11.94 60.29
C LEU A 3 -22.02 11.38 58.89
N ILE A 4 -23.09 10.59 58.76
CA ILE A 4 -23.50 10.03 57.46
C ILE A 4 -24.15 11.10 56.57
N ARG A 5 -24.90 12.03 57.17
CA ARG A 5 -25.52 13.15 56.43
C ARG A 5 -24.48 14.15 55.97
N ASP A 6 -23.53 14.50 56.83
CA ASP A 6 -22.44 15.42 56.46
C ASP A 6 -21.56 14.87 55.33
N VAL A 7 -21.31 13.56 55.31
CA VAL A 7 -20.57 12.91 54.21
C VAL A 7 -21.39 12.89 52.91
N LEU A 8 -22.70 12.63 52.99
CA LEU A 8 -23.58 12.65 51.82
C LEU A 8 -23.73 14.06 51.24
N ASP A 9 -23.85 15.09 52.08
CA ASP A 9 -23.92 16.48 51.66
C ASP A 9 -22.57 16.98 51.10
N PHE A 10 -21.44 16.54 51.67
CA PHE A 10 -20.13 16.83 51.09
C PHE A 10 -19.93 16.17 49.72
N ILE A 11 -20.37 14.92 49.55
CA ILE A 11 -20.28 14.20 48.27
C ILE A 11 -21.21 14.84 47.24
N SER A 12 -22.45 15.18 47.59
CA SER A 12 -23.42 15.76 46.65
C SER A 12 -23.00 17.16 46.19
N THR A 13 -22.53 18.00 47.12
CA THR A 13 -22.13 19.38 46.83
C THR A 13 -20.75 19.43 46.18
N GLY A 14 -19.81 18.59 46.64
CA GLY A 14 -18.44 18.50 46.13
C GLY A 14 -18.32 17.84 44.76
N LEU A 15 -19.07 16.76 44.47
CA LEU A 15 -19.14 16.19 43.11
C LEU A 15 -19.92 17.10 42.15
N GLY A 16 -20.91 17.85 42.65
CA GLY A 16 -21.68 18.77 41.83
C GLY A 16 -20.81 19.87 41.23
N ASP A 17 -19.97 20.50 42.04
CA ASP A 17 -19.13 21.64 41.63
C ASP A 17 -17.90 21.21 40.79
N LEU A 18 -17.21 20.13 41.19
CA LEU A 18 -16.16 19.52 40.38
C LEU A 18 -16.71 18.91 39.08
N GLY A 19 -17.89 18.30 39.14
CA GLY A 19 -18.57 17.75 37.97
C GLY A 19 -18.95 18.85 36.99
N ALA A 20 -19.51 19.97 37.47
CA ALA A 20 -19.89 21.10 36.62
C ALA A 20 -18.69 21.72 35.89
N THR A 21 -17.52 21.75 36.53
CA THR A 21 -16.30 22.30 35.94
C THR A 21 -15.56 21.30 35.04
N LEU A 22 -15.46 20.03 35.42
CA LEU A 22 -14.74 19.00 34.64
C LEU A 22 -15.55 18.40 33.50
N ALA A 23 -16.88 18.30 33.63
CA ALA A 23 -17.75 17.74 32.60
C ALA A 23 -17.60 18.37 31.21
N PRO A 24 -17.56 19.72 31.04
CA PRO A 24 -17.37 20.29 29.71
C PRO A 24 -16.02 19.93 29.09
N TYR A 25 -14.95 19.91 29.88
CA TYR A 25 -13.62 19.50 29.38
C TYR A 25 -13.56 18.02 29.04
N ALA A 26 -14.17 17.16 29.86
CA ALA A 26 -14.28 15.74 29.58
C ALA A 26 -15.08 15.47 28.30
N PHE A 27 -16.18 16.21 28.09
CA PHE A 27 -16.97 16.13 26.87
C PHE A 27 -16.19 16.56 25.64
N ILE A 28 -15.49 17.70 25.71
CA ILE A 28 -14.62 18.18 24.61
C ILE A 28 -13.51 17.16 24.32
N GLY A 29 -12.90 16.57 25.36
CA GLY A 29 -11.89 15.53 25.21
C GLY A 29 -12.43 14.28 24.51
N LEU A 30 -13.61 13.80 24.90
CA LEU A 30 -14.27 12.65 24.26
C LEU A 30 -14.64 12.93 22.80
N VAL A 31 -15.17 14.12 22.51
CA VAL A 31 -15.48 14.53 21.14
C VAL A 31 -14.19 14.59 20.31
N GLY A 32 -13.12 15.17 20.85
CA GLY A 32 -11.82 15.23 20.17
C GLY A 32 -11.24 13.84 19.89
N LEU A 33 -11.28 12.94 20.87
CA LEU A 33 -10.84 11.55 20.71
C LEU A 33 -11.67 10.82 19.64
N TYR A 34 -12.99 11.02 19.64
CA TYR A 34 -13.88 10.44 18.64
C TYR A 34 -13.58 10.95 17.23
N LEU A 35 -13.38 12.26 17.05
CA LEU A 35 -13.00 12.85 15.76
C LEU A 35 -11.64 12.32 15.28
N LEU A 36 -10.64 12.23 16.17
CA LEU A 36 -9.33 11.66 15.84
C LEU A 36 -9.46 10.20 15.40
N TRP A 37 -10.28 9.40 16.09
CA TRP A 37 -10.56 8.02 15.71
C TRP A 37 -11.22 7.93 14.32
N LEU A 38 -12.19 8.79 14.02
CA LEU A 38 -12.82 8.86 12.70
C LEU A 38 -11.81 9.23 11.60
N VAL A 39 -10.92 10.20 11.85
CA VAL A 39 -9.87 10.58 10.88
C VAL A 39 -8.93 9.42 10.60
N ILE A 40 -8.47 8.71 11.65
CA ILE A 40 -7.61 7.53 11.48
C ILE A 40 -8.34 6.44 10.70
N GLY A 41 -9.61 6.16 11.04
CA GLY A 41 -10.43 5.19 10.33
C GLY A 41 -10.62 5.55 8.86
N TYR A 42 -10.90 6.83 8.58
CA TYR A 42 -11.01 7.36 7.22
C TYR A 42 -9.71 7.18 6.45
N LEU A 43 -8.57 7.63 7.01
CA LEU A 43 -7.26 7.48 6.36
C LEU A 43 -6.92 6.01 6.09
N ARG A 44 -7.23 5.09 7.00
CA ARG A 44 -7.03 3.65 6.80
C ARG A 44 -7.85 3.09 5.64
N VAL A 45 -9.11 3.51 5.51
CA VAL A 45 -9.98 3.10 4.39
C VAL A 45 -9.52 3.75 3.08
N SER A 46 -9.14 5.03 3.10
CA SER A 46 -8.64 5.75 1.93
C SER A 46 -7.26 5.28 1.45
N GLN A 47 -6.48 4.62 2.31
CA GLN A 47 -5.21 3.99 1.93
C GLN A 47 -5.38 2.70 1.11
N VAL A 48 -6.61 2.19 0.95
CA VAL A 48 -6.89 1.06 0.06
C VAL A 48 -6.81 1.54 -1.40
N GLY A 49 -5.63 1.38 -2.01
CA GLY A 49 -5.35 1.78 -3.40
C GLY A 49 -4.04 2.53 -3.56
N ILE A 50 -3.50 3.10 -2.48
CA ILE A 50 -2.14 3.64 -2.44
C ILE A 50 -1.18 2.49 -2.09
N GLN A 51 -1.14 1.46 -2.93
CA GLN A 51 0.07 0.64 -2.99
C GLN A 51 1.16 1.63 -3.36
N ALA A 52 2.08 1.87 -2.42
CA ALA A 52 3.26 2.69 -2.68
C ALA A 52 3.85 2.16 -3.98
N GLU A 53 3.85 3.00 -5.02
CA GLU A 53 4.50 2.71 -6.28
C GLU A 53 5.90 2.25 -5.92
N SER A 54 6.12 0.93 -6.01
CA SER A 54 7.35 0.28 -5.58
C SER A 54 8.47 1.08 -6.17
N ALA A 55 9.27 1.69 -5.29
CA ALA A 55 10.29 2.68 -5.59
C ALA A 55 10.84 2.43 -6.99
N THR A 56 10.61 3.37 -7.91
CA THR A 56 10.97 3.31 -9.32
C THR A 56 12.47 3.02 -9.43
N LEU A 57 12.84 1.74 -9.38
CA LEU A 57 14.19 1.30 -9.64
C LEU A 57 14.47 1.71 -11.08
N PRO A 58 15.59 2.39 -11.34
CA PRO A 58 15.87 2.92 -12.66
C PRO A 58 15.87 1.80 -13.71
N ALA A 59 15.28 2.08 -14.87
CA ALA A 59 15.35 1.18 -16.01
C ALA A 59 16.82 0.96 -16.37
N LEU A 60 17.23 -0.31 -16.43
CA LEU A 60 18.60 -0.69 -16.70
C LEU A 60 18.71 -1.19 -18.13
N PRO A 61 19.84 -0.99 -18.82
CA PRO A 61 20.06 -1.57 -20.14
C PRO A 61 20.14 -3.10 -20.03
N LEU A 62 19.58 -3.80 -21.01
CA LEU A 62 19.68 -5.26 -21.11
C LEU A 62 21.02 -5.70 -21.73
N PRO A 63 21.61 -6.79 -21.22
CA PRO A 63 22.70 -7.45 -21.93
C PRO A 63 22.19 -8.02 -23.25
N HIS A 64 22.99 -7.87 -24.30
CA HIS A 64 22.73 -8.46 -25.60
C HIS A 64 23.58 -9.71 -25.75
N ALA A 65 22.97 -10.79 -26.25
CA ALA A 65 23.68 -11.98 -26.66
C ALA A 65 24.59 -11.67 -27.88
N PRO A 66 25.65 -12.46 -28.11
CA PRO A 66 26.63 -12.23 -29.18
C PRO A 66 26.06 -12.27 -30.61
N ASP A 67 24.84 -12.78 -30.78
CA ASP A 67 24.07 -12.78 -32.03
C ASP A 67 23.18 -11.52 -32.19
N GLY A 68 23.21 -10.60 -31.23
CA GLY A 68 22.38 -9.39 -31.19
C GLY A 68 20.99 -9.59 -30.61
N ALA A 69 20.64 -10.81 -30.16
CA ALA A 69 19.38 -11.06 -29.47
C ALA A 69 19.41 -10.48 -28.05
N ILE A 70 18.27 -9.96 -27.58
CA ILE A 70 18.16 -9.48 -26.19
C ILE A 70 18.11 -10.69 -25.26
N ASP A 71 19.10 -10.83 -24.37
CA ASP A 71 19.12 -11.90 -23.37
C ASP A 71 18.36 -11.43 -22.12
N VAL A 72 17.11 -11.88 -21.98
CA VAL A 72 16.21 -11.43 -20.91
C VAL A 72 16.04 -12.54 -19.87
N PRO A 73 16.35 -12.29 -18.58
CA PRO A 73 16.01 -13.19 -17.50
C PRO A 73 14.50 -13.43 -17.42
N ARG A 74 14.08 -14.66 -17.09
CA ARG A 74 12.66 -14.98 -16.94
C ARG A 74 12.02 -14.16 -15.83
N GLY A 75 10.77 -13.77 -16.03
CA GLY A 75 10.00 -12.98 -15.07
C GLY A 75 10.36 -11.49 -15.02
N VAL A 76 11.33 -11.02 -15.81
CA VAL A 76 11.72 -9.61 -15.84
C VAL A 76 11.05 -8.89 -17.01
N PRO A 77 10.27 -7.81 -16.76
CA PRO A 77 9.71 -6.98 -17.81
C PRO A 77 10.79 -6.23 -18.60
N TYR A 78 10.64 -6.16 -19.92
CA TYR A 78 11.53 -5.44 -20.82
C TYR A 78 10.82 -4.78 -21.99
N CYS A 79 11.42 -3.71 -22.52
CA CYS A 79 11.01 -3.06 -23.75
C CYS A 79 11.79 -3.64 -24.94
N PRO A 80 11.12 -4.24 -25.95
CA PRO A 80 11.80 -4.77 -27.13
C PRO A 80 12.34 -3.67 -28.07
N ASN A 81 11.81 -2.45 -27.98
CA ASN A 81 12.23 -1.34 -28.85
C ASN A 81 13.48 -0.64 -28.30
N ASP A 82 13.48 -0.33 -27.00
CA ASP A 82 14.55 0.46 -26.37
C ASP A 82 15.61 -0.42 -25.69
N GLY A 83 15.38 -1.74 -25.55
CA GLY A 83 16.33 -2.66 -24.91
C GLY A 83 16.52 -2.40 -23.42
N LEU A 84 15.47 -1.92 -22.74
CA LEU A 84 15.49 -1.59 -21.31
C LEU A 84 14.76 -2.64 -20.48
N ARG A 85 15.31 -3.04 -19.32
CA ARG A 85 14.63 -3.85 -18.32
C ARG A 85 14.02 -2.97 -17.22
N TYR A 86 12.89 -3.41 -16.70
CA TYR A 86 12.10 -2.71 -15.70
C TYR A 86 11.86 -3.58 -14.46
N PRO A 87 11.57 -2.98 -13.29
CA PRO A 87 11.18 -3.74 -12.11
C PRO A 87 9.83 -4.44 -12.31
N ALA A 88 9.58 -5.46 -11.47
CA ALA A 88 8.29 -6.12 -11.41
C ALA A 88 7.17 -5.11 -11.11
N GLY A 89 6.10 -5.13 -11.90
CA GLY A 89 4.93 -4.26 -11.76
C GLY A 89 4.87 -3.15 -12.83
N ALA A 90 5.98 -2.86 -13.50
CA ALA A 90 5.97 -1.95 -14.63
C ALA A 90 5.19 -2.53 -15.81
N ARG A 91 4.31 -1.71 -16.40
CA ARG A 91 3.45 -2.11 -17.53
C ARG A 91 3.88 -1.49 -18.86
N PHE A 92 4.44 -0.29 -18.82
CA PHE A 92 4.77 0.52 -19.99
C PHE A 92 6.21 1.01 -19.95
N CYS A 93 6.80 1.19 -21.13
CA CYS A 93 8.10 1.82 -21.27
C CYS A 93 8.01 3.33 -21.01
N THR A 94 8.95 3.91 -20.27
CA THR A 94 8.99 5.36 -20.01
C THR A 94 9.59 6.18 -21.16
N GLN A 95 10.16 5.53 -22.18
CA GLN A 95 10.73 6.21 -23.35
C GLN A 95 9.81 6.13 -24.57
N CYS A 96 9.45 4.92 -25.00
CA CYS A 96 8.64 4.72 -26.20
C CYS A 96 7.14 4.48 -25.93
N GLU A 97 6.71 4.48 -24.66
CA GLU A 97 5.31 4.26 -24.21
C GLU A 97 4.69 2.91 -24.67
N ALA A 98 5.49 1.98 -25.19
CA ALA A 98 5.01 0.67 -25.61
C ALA A 98 4.76 -0.25 -24.40
N ASP A 99 3.87 -1.22 -24.60
CA ASP A 99 3.66 -2.32 -23.66
C ASP A 99 4.97 -3.10 -23.42
N LEU A 100 5.31 -3.33 -22.15
CA LEU A 100 6.44 -4.16 -21.78
C LEU A 100 6.11 -5.64 -22.02
N LEU A 101 7.13 -6.40 -22.45
CA LEU A 101 7.07 -7.85 -22.56
C LEU A 101 7.78 -8.49 -21.39
N ALA A 102 7.38 -9.70 -21.03
CA ALA A 102 8.07 -10.53 -20.04
C ALA A 102 8.07 -11.98 -20.52
N SER A 103 9.08 -12.75 -20.10
CA SER A 103 9.09 -14.20 -20.30
C SER A 103 8.48 -14.87 -19.07
N CYS A 104 7.45 -15.69 -19.25
CA CYS A 104 6.79 -16.40 -18.15
C CYS A 104 7.81 -17.20 -17.32
N ALA A 105 7.82 -17.00 -16.00
CA ALA A 105 8.73 -17.70 -15.09
C ALA A 105 8.59 -19.23 -15.17
N ASN A 106 7.36 -19.72 -15.38
CA ASN A 106 7.07 -21.15 -15.44
C ASN A 106 7.38 -21.76 -16.82
N CYS A 107 6.70 -21.31 -17.88
CA CYS A 107 6.79 -21.96 -19.20
C CYS A 107 7.72 -21.26 -20.20
N GLY A 108 8.25 -20.08 -19.87
CA GLY A 108 9.15 -19.31 -20.75
C GLY A 108 8.46 -18.66 -21.96
N ALA A 109 7.14 -18.72 -22.08
CA ALA A 109 6.42 -18.02 -23.14
C ALA A 109 6.53 -16.50 -22.97
N THR A 110 6.72 -15.78 -24.07
CA THR A 110 6.67 -14.32 -24.10
C THR A 110 5.23 -13.86 -23.92
N ILE A 111 5.00 -12.99 -22.94
CA ILE A 111 3.68 -12.47 -22.53
C ILE A 111 3.78 -10.95 -22.34
N ARG A 112 2.65 -10.24 -22.26
CA ARG A 112 2.66 -8.82 -21.90
C ARG A 112 2.80 -8.69 -20.39
N ALA A 113 3.55 -7.69 -19.94
CA ALA A 113 3.68 -7.39 -18.51
C ALA A 113 2.35 -6.92 -17.88
N THR A 114 1.41 -6.45 -18.71
CA THR A 114 0.04 -6.10 -18.31
C THR A 114 -0.84 -7.33 -18.06
N ASP A 115 -0.46 -8.51 -18.58
CA ASP A 115 -1.25 -9.73 -18.40
C ASP A 115 -1.11 -10.27 -16.97
N GLU A 116 -2.24 -10.49 -16.30
CA GLU A 116 -2.28 -11.05 -14.94
C GLU A 116 -1.91 -12.54 -14.88
N SER A 117 -1.97 -13.24 -16.02
CA SER A 117 -1.65 -14.66 -16.11
C SER A 117 -1.08 -15.02 -17.47
N CYS A 118 -0.26 -16.06 -17.50
CA CYS A 118 0.27 -16.56 -18.77
C CYS A 118 -0.82 -17.26 -19.58
N TYR A 119 -1.12 -16.76 -20.78
CA TYR A 119 -2.10 -17.37 -21.69
C TYR A 119 -1.80 -18.84 -22.05
N ARG A 120 -0.54 -19.29 -21.90
CA ARG A 120 -0.11 -20.64 -22.27
C ARG A 120 -0.23 -21.67 -21.15
N CYS A 121 0.01 -21.28 -19.89
CA CYS A 121 0.06 -22.22 -18.77
C CYS A 121 -0.81 -21.84 -17.56
N GLY A 122 -1.52 -20.71 -17.63
CA GLY A 122 -2.47 -20.26 -16.61
C GLY A 122 -1.82 -19.80 -15.29
N THR A 123 -0.48 -19.80 -15.18
CA THR A 123 0.17 -19.32 -13.96
C THR A 123 0.02 -17.82 -13.82
N HIS A 124 -0.53 -17.37 -12.69
CA HIS A 124 -0.67 -15.97 -12.28
C HIS A 124 0.66 -15.32 -11.81
N ALA A 125 1.79 -15.96 -12.10
CA ALA A 125 3.10 -15.63 -11.54
C ALA A 125 3.90 -14.68 -12.43
N THR A 126 3.28 -13.70 -13.08
CA THR A 126 4.01 -12.69 -13.87
C THR A 126 4.75 -11.68 -12.98
N LEU A 127 4.61 -11.78 -11.65
CA LEU A 127 5.22 -10.85 -10.67
C LEU A 127 5.83 -11.50 -9.42
N ALA A 128 5.70 -12.81 -9.21
CA ALA A 128 6.02 -13.47 -7.93
C ALA A 128 7.47 -14.00 -7.79
N ALA A 129 8.35 -13.79 -8.78
CA ALA A 129 9.70 -14.37 -8.77
C ALA A 129 10.82 -13.34 -9.03
N ALA A 130 10.62 -12.09 -8.59
CA ALA A 130 11.70 -11.13 -8.36
C ALA A 130 11.82 -10.77 -6.87
N SER A 131 11.33 -11.65 -5.99
CA SER A 131 11.71 -11.65 -4.58
C SER A 131 12.80 -12.68 -4.39
N ASP A 132 14.03 -12.20 -4.20
CA ASP A 132 15.04 -12.91 -3.40
C ASP A 132 14.47 -13.28 -2.02
#